data_AF-W4VNC3-F1
#
_entry.id   AF-W4VNC3-F1
#
_cell.length_a   1.000
_cell.length_b   1.000
_cell.length_c   1.000
_cell.angle_alpha   90.00
_cell.angle_beta   90.00
_cell.angle_gamma   90.00
#
_symmetry.space_group_name_H-M   'P 1'
#
loop_
_entity.id
_entity.type
_entity.pdbx_description
1 polymer ?
#
loop_
_entity_poly.entity_id
_entity_poly.type
_entity_poly.pdbx_seq_one_letter_code
_entity_poly.pdbx_strand_id
1 'polypeptide(L)'
;MNVFSYILISVLVLIVIAVLLVYVLWKRDMSKSKEDLLSFLEENPEICSITLIQNETERLNLNGNVQTPPLASTVKIIILLAFVKAVHQQRLNPDKTVNITEIDALYFENTDGNAHPTWKKEKQIGQEVTLLEVAQGMMQYSSNACTDYLYSLLGAEQVNHEIKEHALIQHTSLYAINSAMLIPAYLKVEKSKNILEDLKRYRNRSMSNLQIFYYQRCVMVRLLNI
;
A
#
# COMPACT_ATOMS: atom_id res chain seq x y z
N MET A 1 37.79 -14.00 51.28
CA MET A 1 37.32 -14.08 49.88
C MET A 1 38.34 -13.38 49.01
N ASN A 2 38.75 -14.00 47.89
CA ASN A 2 39.76 -13.44 47.01
C ASN A 2 39.15 -12.37 46.11
N VAL A 3 39.93 -11.36 45.70
CA VAL A 3 39.51 -10.27 44.79
C VAL A 3 38.81 -10.83 43.54
N PHE A 4 39.29 -11.97 43.04
CA PHE A 4 38.68 -12.69 41.92
C PHE A 4 37.22 -13.11 42.17
N SER A 5 36.87 -13.54 43.38
CA SER A 5 35.51 -13.91 43.75
C SER A 5 34.58 -12.69 43.75
N TYR A 6 35.06 -11.51 44.17
CA TYR A 6 34.28 -10.27 44.12
C TYR A 6 34.02 -9.81 42.69
N ILE A 7 35.03 -9.93 41.81
CA ILE A 7 34.87 -9.60 40.39
C ILE A 7 33.81 -10.50 39.75
N LEU A 8 33.89 -11.81 39.97
CA LEU A 8 32.94 -12.79 39.42
C LEU A 8 31.50 -12.54 39.90
N ILE A 9 31.32 -12.24 41.19
CA ILE A 9 30.01 -11.89 41.76
C ILE A 9 29.48 -10.59 41.13
N SER A 10 30.33 -9.57 40.93
CA SER A 10 29.89 -8.30 40.33
C SER A 10 29.42 -8.47 38.88
N VAL A 11 30.12 -9.31 38.10
CA VAL A 11 29.76 -9.62 36.71
C VAL A 11 28.44 -10.38 36.67
N LEU A 12 28.25 -11.35 37.57
CA LEU A 12 27.00 -12.10 37.66
C LEU A 12 25.82 -11.17 38.00
N VAL A 13 25.99 -10.24 38.93
CA VAL A 13 24.96 -9.25 39.30
C VAL A 13 24.61 -8.35 38.10
N LEU A 14 25.62 -7.87 37.36
CA LEU A 14 25.39 -7.07 36.16
C LEU A 14 24.60 -7.82 35.08
N ILE A 15 24.92 -9.11 34.86
CA ILE A 15 24.20 -9.95 33.90
C ILE A 15 22.75 -10.13 34.33
N VAL A 16 22.49 -10.40 35.62
CA VAL A 16 21.12 -10.54 36.15
C VAL A 16 20.33 -9.24 35.96
N ILE A 17 20.94 -8.07 36.24
CA ILE A 17 20.29 -6.78 36.03
C ILE A 17 19.98 -6.55 34.55
N ALA A 18 20.91 -6.88 33.65
CA ALA A 18 20.69 -6.75 32.20
C ALA A 18 19.56 -7.65 31.72
N VAL A 19 19.51 -8.91 32.17
CA VAL A 19 18.43 -9.86 31.85
C VAL A 19 17.09 -9.37 32.38
N LEU A 20 17.04 -8.85 33.61
CA LEU A 20 15.82 -8.27 34.18
C LEU A 20 15.35 -7.05 33.40
N LEU A 21 16.26 -6.16 32.98
CA LEU A 21 15.93 -5.02 32.14
C LEU A 21 15.34 -5.46 30.80
N VAL A 22 15.98 -6.41 30.12
CA VAL A 22 15.46 -6.97 28.85
C VAL A 22 14.08 -7.59 29.06
N TYR A 23 13.90 -8.37 30.13
CA TYR A 23 12.61 -8.97 30.46
C TYR A 23 11.52 -7.93 30.73
N VAL A 24 11.83 -6.86 31.48
CA VAL A 24 10.89 -5.76 31.77
C VAL A 24 10.50 -5.02 30.49
N LEU A 25 11.49 -4.69 29.64
CA LEU A 25 11.24 -4.02 28.35
C LEU A 25 10.40 -4.91 27.41
N TRP A 26 10.74 -6.19 27.32
CA TRP A 26 9.98 -7.16 26.53
C TRP A 26 8.56 -7.32 27.04
N LYS A 27 8.37 -7.45 28.36
CA LYS A 27 7.05 -7.57 28.97
C LYS A 27 6.21 -6.32 28.73
N ARG A 28 6.80 -5.13 28.84
CA ARG A 28 6.13 -3.84 28.55
C ARG A 28 5.66 -3.77 27.09
N ASP A 29 6.52 -4.15 26.14
CA ASP A 29 6.18 -4.10 24.72
C ASP A 29 5.13 -5.16 24.35
N MET A 30 5.15 -6.31 25.01
CA MET A 30 4.15 -7.38 24.84
C MET A 30 2.84 -7.13 25.59
N SER A 31 2.81 -6.20 26.55
CA SER A 31 1.63 -5.86 27.36
C SER A 31 0.93 -4.59 26.90
N LYS A 32 1.17 -4.14 25.67
CA LYS A 32 0.51 -2.93 25.15
C LYS A 32 -1.00 -3.08 25.18
N SER A 33 -1.69 -2.07 25.69
CA SER A 33 -3.15 -2.04 25.81
C SER A 33 -3.79 -1.11 24.78
N LYS A 34 -5.12 -1.02 24.79
CA LYS A 34 -5.87 -0.06 23.99
C LYS A 34 -5.52 1.39 24.36
N GLU A 35 -5.21 1.65 25.63
CA GLU A 35 -4.80 2.96 26.13
C GLU A 35 -3.45 3.38 25.54
N ASP A 36 -2.52 2.43 25.33
CA ASP A 36 -1.25 2.72 24.66
C ASP A 36 -1.46 3.11 23.19
N LEU A 37 -2.41 2.47 22.49
CA LEU A 37 -2.79 2.86 21.13
C LEU A 37 -3.41 4.26 21.10
N LEU A 38 -4.33 4.57 22.03
CA LEU A 38 -4.92 5.90 22.12
C LEU A 38 -3.87 6.98 22.41
N SER A 39 -2.96 6.71 23.35
CA SER A 39 -1.85 7.60 23.67
C SER A 39 -0.94 7.79 22.46
N PHE A 40 -0.62 6.73 21.72
CA PHE A 40 0.16 6.84 20.49
C PHE A 40 -0.53 7.72 19.43
N LEU A 41 -1.84 7.56 19.24
CA LEU A 41 -2.60 8.38 18.29
C LEU A 41 -2.65 9.85 18.71
N GLU A 42 -2.77 10.14 20.01
CA GLU A 42 -2.75 11.49 20.57
C GLU A 42 -1.36 12.14 20.47
N GLU A 43 -0.29 11.37 20.69
CA GLU A 43 1.09 11.84 20.66
C GLU A 43 1.65 12.00 19.24
N ASN A 44 1.07 11.34 18.23
CA ASN A 44 1.58 11.30 16.86
C ASN A 44 0.50 11.69 15.81
N PRO A 45 -0.20 12.83 15.98
CA PRO A 45 -1.27 13.23 15.07
C PRO A 45 -0.79 13.43 13.62
N GLU A 46 0.46 13.83 13.42
CA GLU A 46 1.05 14.12 12.11
C GLU A 46 1.47 12.89 11.30
N ILE A 47 1.22 11.67 11.80
CA ILE A 47 1.45 10.44 11.04
C ILE A 47 0.26 9.49 11.08
N CYS A 48 -0.83 9.90 11.74
CA CYS A 48 -2.01 9.10 11.96
C CYS A 48 -3.26 9.83 11.50
N SER A 49 -4.15 9.08 10.83
CA SER A 49 -5.44 9.57 10.40
C SER A 49 -6.50 8.50 10.61
N ILE A 50 -7.62 8.87 11.22
CA ILE A 50 -8.77 7.99 11.46
C ILE A 50 -10.03 8.75 11.06
N THR A 51 -10.84 8.12 10.22
CA THR A 51 -12.19 8.59 9.91
C THR A 51 -13.16 7.45 10.10
N LEU A 52 -14.15 7.66 10.97
CA LEU A 52 -15.25 6.73 11.21
C LEU A 52 -16.56 7.43 10.83
N ILE A 53 -17.25 6.86 9.86
CA ILE A 53 -18.57 7.31 9.43
C ILE A 53 -19.53 6.15 9.61
N GLN A 54 -20.62 6.40 10.33
CA GLN A 54 -21.66 5.42 10.61
C GLN A 54 -23.01 6.01 10.20
N ASN A 55 -23.73 5.33 9.32
CA ASN A 55 -25.02 5.79 8.79
C ASN A 55 -24.92 7.24 8.28
N GLU A 56 -23.91 7.49 7.44
CA GLU A 56 -23.65 8.81 6.84
C GLU A 56 -23.27 9.92 7.84
N THR A 57 -23.18 9.60 9.13
CA THR A 57 -22.78 10.53 10.18
C THR A 57 -21.31 10.31 10.53
N GLU A 58 -20.50 11.35 10.43
CA GLU A 58 -19.14 11.34 10.96
C GLU A 58 -19.19 11.17 12.49
N ARG A 59 -18.61 10.08 12.99
CA ARG A 59 -18.51 9.75 14.42
C ARG A 59 -17.16 10.11 15.00
N LEU A 60 -16.10 10.03 14.19
CA LEU A 60 -14.74 10.36 14.56
C LEU A 60 -13.99 10.85 13.33
N ASN A 61 -13.26 11.94 13.46
CA ASN A 61 -12.33 12.44 12.46
C ASN A 61 -11.07 12.96 13.15
N LEU A 62 -10.01 12.17 13.08
CA LEU A 62 -8.67 12.51 13.52
C LEU A 62 -7.83 12.67 12.26
N ASN A 63 -7.46 13.91 11.91
CA ASN A 63 -6.65 14.26 10.75
C ASN A 63 -7.13 13.74 9.38
N GLY A 64 -8.43 13.38 9.25
CA GLY A 64 -9.02 12.88 8.01
C GLY A 64 -8.92 13.84 6.83
N ASN A 65 -8.88 15.15 7.11
CA ASN A 65 -8.91 16.18 6.06
C ASN A 65 -7.56 16.88 5.82
N VAL A 66 -6.57 16.65 6.68
CA VAL A 66 -5.33 17.43 6.71
C VAL A 66 -4.17 16.66 6.08
N GLN A 67 -4.17 15.35 6.24
CA GLN A 67 -3.07 14.52 5.82
C GLN A 67 -3.57 13.39 4.94
N THR A 68 -2.97 13.28 3.76
CA THR A 68 -3.19 12.16 2.86
C THR A 68 -2.03 11.18 3.07
N PRO A 69 -2.14 10.21 4.00
CA PRO A 69 -1.11 9.21 4.20
C PRO A 69 -0.99 8.31 2.96
N PRO A 70 0.15 7.63 2.78
CA PRO A 70 0.30 6.65 1.74
C PRO A 70 -0.71 5.50 1.93
N LEU A 71 -1.51 5.23 0.91
CA LEU A 71 -2.53 4.18 0.93
C LEU A 71 -1.99 2.79 0.68
N ALA A 72 -0.86 2.71 -0.01
CA ALA A 72 -0.42 1.49 -0.65
C ALA A 72 -1.57 0.85 -1.45
N SER A 73 -1.86 -0.43 -1.20
CA SER A 73 -2.79 -1.23 -2.01
C SER A 73 -4.27 -0.85 -1.90
N THR A 74 -4.68 0.05 -1.00
CA THR A 74 -6.09 0.45 -0.92
C THR A 74 -6.54 1.28 -2.13
N VAL A 75 -5.60 1.83 -2.90
CA VAL A 75 -5.82 2.50 -4.20
C VAL A 75 -6.53 1.61 -5.23
N LYS A 76 -6.36 0.28 -5.12
CA LYS A 76 -6.96 -0.73 -6.01
C LYS A 76 -8.49 -0.68 -5.97
N ILE A 77 -9.09 -0.08 -4.94
CA ILE A 77 -10.54 0.16 -4.86
C ILE A 77 -11.02 1.07 -6.01
N ILE A 78 -10.25 2.09 -6.40
CA ILE A 78 -10.63 2.98 -7.51
C ILE A 78 -10.56 2.23 -8.84
N ILE A 79 -9.56 1.37 -9.02
CA ILE A 79 -9.42 0.52 -10.21
C ILE A 79 -10.57 -0.50 -10.26
N LEU A 80 -10.95 -1.08 -9.12
CA LEU A 80 -12.11 -1.97 -9.02
C LEU A 80 -13.41 -1.23 -9.40
N LEU A 81 -13.60 0.00 -8.93
CA LEU A 81 -14.76 0.82 -9.28
C LEU A 81 -14.84 1.05 -10.79
N ALA A 82 -13.73 1.44 -11.42
CA ALA A 82 -13.65 1.60 -12.87
C ALA A 82 -13.96 0.28 -13.62
N PHE A 83 -13.45 -0.86 -13.12
CA PHE A 83 -13.73 -2.18 -13.68
C PHE A 83 -15.21 -2.54 -13.61
N VAL A 84 -15.83 -2.41 -12.42
CA VAL A 84 -17.25 -2.72 -12.22
C VAL A 84 -18.14 -1.85 -13.11
N LYS A 85 -17.84 -0.56 -13.22
CA LYS A 85 -18.55 0.34 -14.14
C LYS A 85 -18.41 -0.08 -15.60
N ALA A 86 -17.20 -0.44 -16.04
CA ALA A 86 -16.96 -0.89 -17.41
C ALA A 86 -17.73 -2.18 -17.73
N VAL A 87 -17.81 -3.11 -16.77
CA VAL A 87 -18.62 -4.33 -16.89
C VAL A 87 -20.11 -3.99 -16.95
N HIS A 88 -20.60 -3.16 -16.04
CA HIS A 88 -22.02 -2.75 -16.01
C HIS A 88 -22.46 -2.05 -17.30
N GLN A 89 -21.57 -1.23 -17.89
CA GLN A 89 -21.79 -0.54 -19.15
C GLN A 89 -21.53 -1.43 -20.38
N GLN A 90 -21.29 -2.73 -20.20
CA GLN A 90 -21.01 -3.70 -21.26
C GLN A 90 -19.76 -3.36 -22.11
N ARG A 91 -18.87 -2.50 -21.61
CA ARG A 91 -17.58 -2.18 -22.25
C ARG A 91 -16.55 -3.29 -22.01
N LEU A 92 -16.69 -4.04 -20.93
CA LEU A 92 -15.91 -5.23 -20.63
C LEU A 92 -16.82 -6.41 -20.33
N ASN A 93 -16.43 -7.59 -20.80
CA ASN A 93 -17.04 -8.85 -20.39
C ASN A 93 -16.16 -9.46 -19.27
N PRO A 94 -16.66 -9.64 -18.04
CA PRO A 94 -15.88 -10.21 -16.93
C PRO A 94 -15.43 -11.66 -17.20
N ASP A 95 -16.17 -12.40 -18.03
CA ASP A 95 -15.87 -13.78 -18.41
C ASP A 95 -14.90 -13.88 -19.59
N LYS A 96 -14.47 -12.74 -20.17
CA LYS A 96 -13.44 -12.74 -21.21
C LYS A 96 -12.16 -13.35 -20.64
N THR A 97 -11.64 -14.37 -21.31
CA THR A 97 -10.35 -14.98 -20.98
C THR A 97 -9.20 -14.23 -21.62
N VAL A 98 -8.07 -14.22 -20.92
CA VAL A 98 -6.79 -13.64 -21.35
C VAL A 98 -5.67 -14.62 -21.01
N ASN A 99 -4.56 -14.54 -21.74
CA ASN A 99 -3.44 -15.44 -21.47
C ASN A 99 -2.73 -15.00 -20.19
N ILE A 100 -2.43 -15.94 -19.29
CA ILE A 100 -1.75 -15.63 -18.02
C ILE A 100 -0.40 -14.95 -18.24
N THR A 101 0.27 -15.22 -19.36
CA THR A 101 1.57 -14.63 -19.69
C THR A 101 1.51 -13.11 -19.88
N GLU A 102 0.37 -12.56 -20.29
CA GLU A 102 0.18 -11.10 -20.39
C GLU A 102 0.21 -10.43 -19.02
N ILE A 103 -0.28 -11.13 -17.99
CA ILE A 103 -0.32 -10.64 -16.61
C ILE A 103 1.03 -10.92 -15.94
N ASP A 104 1.60 -12.10 -16.14
CA ASP A 104 2.92 -12.48 -15.61
C ASP A 104 4.03 -11.54 -16.08
N ALA A 105 3.91 -10.97 -17.30
CA ALA A 105 4.85 -9.98 -17.82
C ALA A 105 4.90 -8.68 -16.98
N LEU A 106 3.86 -8.42 -16.18
CA LEU A 106 3.76 -7.27 -15.28
C LEU A 106 4.16 -7.63 -13.84
N TYR A 107 4.54 -8.88 -13.57
CA TYR A 107 4.96 -9.33 -12.25
C TYR A 107 6.46 -9.07 -12.03
N PHE A 108 6.77 -8.44 -10.89
CA PHE A 108 8.13 -8.23 -10.42
C PHE A 108 8.27 -8.83 -9.03
N GLU A 109 9.25 -9.71 -8.86
CA GLU A 109 9.51 -10.36 -7.58
C GLU A 109 9.74 -9.34 -6.46
N ASN A 110 9.28 -9.68 -5.25
CA ASN A 110 9.44 -8.88 -4.04
C ASN A 110 8.72 -7.51 -4.03
N THR A 111 7.80 -7.24 -4.98
CA THR A 111 7.05 -5.97 -5.03
C THR A 111 5.67 -6.04 -4.37
N ASP A 112 5.11 -7.25 -4.20
CA ASP A 112 3.74 -7.46 -3.71
C ASP A 112 3.65 -8.48 -2.56
N GLY A 113 4.77 -8.81 -1.92
CA GLY A 113 4.79 -9.74 -0.78
C GLY A 113 4.39 -11.18 -1.13
N ASN A 114 4.67 -11.62 -2.36
CA ASN A 114 4.24 -12.91 -2.94
C ASN A 114 2.74 -13.02 -3.20
N ALA A 115 2.02 -11.90 -3.29
CA ALA A 115 0.60 -11.88 -3.59
C ALA A 115 0.29 -12.58 -4.92
N HIS A 116 1.01 -12.23 -6.00
CA HIS A 116 0.75 -12.78 -7.32
C HIS A 116 1.02 -14.30 -7.42
N PRO A 117 2.17 -14.85 -6.97
CA PRO A 117 2.36 -16.31 -6.90
C PRO A 117 1.33 -17.02 -6.03
N THR A 118 0.95 -16.43 -4.90
CA THR A 118 -0.06 -17.01 -3.98
C THR A 118 -1.43 -17.09 -4.65
N TRP A 119 -1.85 -16.03 -5.32
CA TRP A 119 -3.07 -16.00 -6.12
C TRP A 119 -3.08 -17.13 -7.16
N LYS A 120 -2.03 -17.24 -7.97
CA LYS A 120 -1.92 -18.28 -9.00
C LYS A 120 -2.01 -19.68 -8.41
N LYS A 121 -1.33 -19.92 -7.30
CA LYS A 121 -1.31 -21.22 -6.62
C LYS A 121 -2.66 -21.59 -6.04
N GLU A 122 -3.27 -20.70 -5.25
CA GLU A 122 -4.51 -21.00 -4.53
C GLU A 122 -5.74 -21.06 -5.45
N LYS A 123 -5.77 -20.22 -6.48
CA LYS A 123 -6.82 -20.26 -7.51
C LYS A 123 -6.54 -21.25 -8.63
N GLN A 124 -5.41 -21.96 -8.59
CA GLN A 124 -5.02 -22.96 -9.60
C GLN A 124 -5.06 -22.38 -11.02
N ILE A 125 -4.55 -21.15 -11.17
CA ILE A 125 -4.57 -20.43 -12.44
C ILE A 125 -3.75 -21.18 -13.50
N GLY A 126 -4.43 -21.53 -14.60
CA GLY A 126 -3.85 -22.21 -15.74
C GLY A 126 -3.20 -21.26 -16.75
N GLN A 127 -3.23 -21.63 -18.03
CA GLN A 127 -2.71 -20.79 -19.12
C GLN A 127 -3.64 -19.61 -19.46
N GLU A 128 -4.92 -19.75 -19.13
CA GLU A 128 -5.94 -18.72 -19.33
C GLU A 128 -6.59 -18.36 -18.00
N VAL A 129 -7.06 -17.13 -17.92
CA VAL A 129 -7.74 -16.59 -16.74
C VAL A 129 -8.79 -15.58 -17.18
N THR A 130 -9.93 -15.53 -16.51
CA THR A 130 -10.98 -14.56 -16.78
C THR A 130 -10.63 -13.19 -16.19
N LEU A 131 -11.17 -12.11 -16.77
CA LEU A 131 -11.01 -10.77 -16.19
C LEU A 131 -11.55 -10.68 -14.76
N LEU A 132 -12.60 -11.43 -14.42
CA LEU A 132 -13.10 -11.54 -13.06
C LEU A 132 -12.07 -12.15 -12.10
N GLU A 133 -11.40 -13.23 -12.49
CA GLU A 133 -10.34 -13.85 -11.68
C GLU A 133 -9.13 -12.93 -11.53
N VAL A 134 -8.80 -12.13 -12.55
CA VAL A 134 -7.78 -11.08 -12.45
C VAL A 134 -8.19 -10.03 -11.41
N ALA A 135 -9.45 -9.57 -11.45
CA ALA A 135 -9.97 -8.62 -10.45
C ALA A 135 -9.97 -9.21 -9.03
N GLN A 136 -10.25 -10.51 -8.90
CA GLN A 136 -10.12 -11.24 -7.63
C GLN A 136 -8.65 -11.33 -7.19
N GLY A 137 -7.70 -11.57 -8.10
CA GLY A 137 -6.26 -11.53 -7.80
C GLY A 137 -5.82 -10.16 -7.28
N MET A 138 -6.32 -9.09 -7.87
CA MET A 138 -6.09 -7.72 -7.39
C MET A 138 -6.67 -7.50 -5.98
N MET A 139 -7.92 -7.90 -5.72
CA MET A 139 -8.61 -7.52 -4.48
C MET A 139 -8.42 -8.50 -3.32
N GLN A 140 -8.38 -9.81 -3.57
CA GLN A 140 -8.27 -10.84 -2.52
C GLN A 140 -6.82 -11.09 -2.13
N TYR A 141 -5.90 -10.99 -3.09
CA TYR A 141 -4.49 -11.26 -2.86
C TYR A 141 -3.63 -10.01 -2.86
N SER A 142 -4.16 -8.86 -3.33
CA SER A 142 -3.40 -7.63 -3.50
C SER A 142 -2.33 -7.72 -4.60
N SER A 143 -2.50 -8.60 -5.60
CA SER A 143 -1.52 -8.78 -6.68
C SER A 143 -1.29 -7.50 -7.47
N ASN A 144 -0.04 -7.03 -7.52
CA ASN A 144 0.31 -5.84 -8.30
C ASN A 144 0.23 -6.10 -9.81
N ALA A 145 0.60 -7.29 -10.27
CA ALA A 145 0.53 -7.63 -11.70
C ALA A 145 -0.92 -7.64 -12.22
N CYS A 146 -1.85 -8.24 -11.46
CA CYS A 146 -3.28 -8.17 -11.80
C CYS A 146 -3.80 -6.73 -11.81
N THR A 147 -3.28 -5.90 -10.90
CA THR A 147 -3.65 -4.48 -10.81
C THR A 147 -3.20 -3.70 -12.04
N ASP A 148 -1.93 -3.85 -12.43
CA ASP A 148 -1.36 -3.14 -13.57
C ASP A 148 -2.00 -3.62 -14.87
N TYR A 149 -2.35 -4.91 -14.97
CA TYR A 149 -3.11 -5.44 -16.11
C TYR A 149 -4.47 -4.76 -16.25
N LEU A 150 -5.26 -4.72 -15.17
CA LEU A 150 -6.58 -4.08 -15.18
C LEU A 150 -6.49 -2.57 -15.39
N TYR A 151 -5.50 -1.91 -14.78
CA TYR A 151 -5.25 -0.48 -14.99
C TYR A 151 -4.95 -0.18 -16.46
N SER A 152 -4.09 -1.00 -17.09
CA SER A 152 -3.74 -0.87 -18.52
C SER A 152 -4.97 -1.11 -19.41
N LEU A 153 -5.72 -2.19 -19.13
CA LEU A 153 -6.93 -2.55 -19.88
C LEU A 153 -8.01 -1.48 -19.83
N LEU A 154 -8.23 -0.85 -18.66
CA LEU A 154 -9.23 0.20 -18.48
C LEU A 154 -8.78 1.55 -19.05
N GLY A 155 -7.48 1.79 -19.08
CA GLY A 155 -6.87 3.05 -19.49
C GLY A 155 -6.76 4.05 -18.34
N ALA A 156 -5.62 4.75 -18.32
CA ALA A 156 -5.29 5.73 -17.28
C ALA A 156 -6.33 6.85 -17.14
N GLU A 157 -6.88 7.34 -18.26
CA GLU A 157 -7.89 8.40 -18.26
C GLU A 157 -9.17 7.95 -17.57
N GLN A 158 -9.69 6.76 -17.90
CA GLN A 158 -10.90 6.24 -17.30
C GLN A 158 -10.74 5.99 -15.81
N VAL A 159 -9.62 5.39 -15.37
CA VAL A 159 -9.36 5.15 -13.94
C VAL A 159 -9.27 6.48 -13.18
N ASN A 160 -8.58 7.48 -13.75
CA ASN A 160 -8.46 8.78 -13.11
C ASN A 160 -9.73 9.65 -13.21
N HIS A 161 -10.65 9.33 -14.13
CA HIS A 161 -11.96 9.96 -14.20
C HIS A 161 -12.78 9.65 -12.93
N GLU A 162 -12.69 8.43 -12.40
CA GLU A 162 -13.41 8.02 -11.18
C GLU A 162 -13.06 8.90 -9.97
N ILE A 163 -11.79 9.33 -9.86
CA ILE A 163 -11.34 10.24 -8.80
C ILE A 163 -12.11 11.58 -8.88
N LYS A 164 -12.27 12.11 -10.09
CA LYS A 164 -12.94 13.40 -10.33
C LYS A 164 -14.45 13.26 -10.18
N GLU A 165 -15.02 12.21 -10.75
CA GLU A 165 -16.46 11.95 -10.74
C GLU A 165 -17.01 11.82 -9.31
N HIS A 166 -16.24 11.16 -8.42
CA HIS A 166 -16.63 10.97 -7.02
C HIS A 166 -16.08 12.04 -6.07
N ALA A 167 -15.63 13.19 -6.61
CA ALA A 167 -15.12 14.33 -5.85
C ALA A 167 -14.05 13.95 -4.80
N LEU A 168 -13.19 12.98 -5.13
CA LEU A 168 -12.06 12.55 -4.29
C LEU A 168 -10.89 13.54 -4.44
N ILE A 169 -11.15 14.82 -4.17
CA ILE A 169 -10.28 15.97 -4.47
C ILE A 169 -8.93 15.94 -3.77
N GLN A 170 -8.77 15.12 -2.73
CA GLN A 170 -7.51 14.93 -2.00
C GLN A 170 -6.67 13.77 -2.56
N HIS A 171 -7.21 13.00 -3.52
CA HIS A 171 -6.53 11.86 -4.12
C HIS A 171 -5.64 12.31 -5.29
N THR A 172 -4.42 11.81 -5.33
CA THR A 172 -3.50 12.04 -6.46
C THR A 172 -3.89 11.19 -7.67
N SER A 173 -3.43 11.54 -8.87
CA SER A 173 -3.61 10.64 -10.02
C SER A 173 -3.03 9.24 -9.75
N LEU A 174 -3.73 8.21 -10.21
CA LEU A 174 -3.25 6.84 -10.21
C LEU A 174 -2.39 6.56 -11.43
N TYR A 175 -1.44 5.65 -11.22
CA TYR A 175 -0.52 5.13 -12.22
C TYR A 175 -0.36 3.62 -11.97
N ALA A 176 0.07 2.88 -13.00
CA ALA A 176 0.47 1.48 -12.86
C ALA A 176 1.56 1.35 -11.77
N ILE A 177 1.30 0.51 -10.77
CA ILE A 177 2.07 0.42 -9.52
C ILE A 177 3.49 -0.05 -9.81
N ASN A 178 3.65 -1.19 -10.49
CA ASN A 178 4.97 -1.76 -10.74
C ASN A 178 5.75 -0.90 -11.73
N SER A 179 5.07 -0.35 -12.75
CA SER A 179 5.71 0.56 -13.71
C SER A 179 6.26 1.82 -13.03
N ALA A 180 5.51 2.40 -12.09
CA ALA A 180 5.96 3.57 -11.33
C ALA A 180 7.19 3.27 -10.46
N MET A 181 7.28 2.06 -9.90
CA MET A 181 8.43 1.63 -9.08
C MET A 181 9.73 1.49 -9.90
N LEU A 182 9.65 1.25 -11.21
CA LEU A 182 10.81 1.08 -12.08
C LEU A 182 11.41 2.38 -12.61
N ILE A 183 10.70 3.51 -12.48
CA ILE A 183 11.14 4.82 -12.98
C ILE A 183 12.55 5.19 -12.48
N PRO A 184 12.92 5.04 -11.19
CA PRO A 184 14.26 5.36 -10.72
C PRO A 184 15.34 4.48 -11.37
N ALA A 185 15.06 3.19 -11.58
CA ALA A 185 15.99 2.27 -12.22
C ALA A 185 16.17 2.62 -13.71
N TYR A 186 15.08 2.92 -14.41
CA TYR A 186 15.11 3.39 -15.80
C TYR A 186 15.94 4.67 -15.95
N LEU A 187 15.72 5.67 -15.09
CA LEU A 187 16.46 6.93 -15.13
C LEU A 187 17.97 6.76 -14.86
N LYS A 188 18.33 5.81 -13.98
CA LYS A 188 19.73 5.45 -13.71
C LYS A 188 20.42 4.81 -14.92
N VAL A 189 19.70 4.01 -15.69
CA VAL A 189 20.23 3.33 -16.88
C VAL A 189 20.33 4.29 -18.06
N GLU A 190 19.34 5.15 -18.27
CA GLU A 190 19.28 5.95 -19.50
C GLU A 190 19.95 7.34 -19.42
N LYS A 191 19.90 8.10 -18.29
CA LYS A 191 20.13 9.56 -18.38
C LYS A 191 20.99 10.29 -17.36
N SER A 192 21.34 9.81 -16.15
CA SER A 192 22.34 10.55 -15.34
C SER A 192 23.00 9.85 -14.16
N LYS A 193 24.20 10.35 -13.80
CA LYS A 193 24.91 10.06 -12.54
C LYS A 193 24.26 10.74 -11.31
N ASN A 194 23.29 11.64 -11.51
CA ASN A 194 22.76 12.51 -10.45
C ASN A 194 21.22 12.47 -10.41
N ILE A 195 20.70 11.27 -10.15
CA ILE A 195 19.27 10.89 -10.15
C ILE A 195 18.40 11.89 -9.35
N LEU A 196 18.90 12.40 -8.23
CA LEU A 196 18.15 13.31 -7.36
C LEU A 196 17.86 14.67 -8.02
N GLU A 197 18.80 15.20 -8.80
CA GLU A 197 18.64 16.45 -9.55
C GLU A 197 17.63 16.29 -10.67
N ASP A 198 17.68 15.17 -11.40
CA ASP A 198 16.73 14.89 -12.47
C ASP A 198 15.32 14.69 -11.93
N LEU A 199 15.15 13.94 -10.85
CA LEU A 199 13.85 13.78 -10.19
C LEU A 199 13.27 15.13 -9.73
N LYS A 200 14.11 16.01 -9.17
CA LYS A 200 13.70 17.38 -8.80
C LYS A 200 13.37 18.24 -10.03
N ARG A 201 14.11 18.08 -11.13
CA ARG A 201 13.88 18.81 -12.39
C ARG A 201 12.59 18.35 -13.07
N TYR A 202 12.32 17.05 -13.11
CA TYR A 202 11.06 16.49 -13.62
C TYR A 202 9.87 16.93 -12.77
N ARG A 203 10.01 16.93 -11.44
CA ARG A 203 9.03 17.51 -10.51
C ARG A 203 8.68 18.97 -10.83
N ASN A 204 9.66 19.76 -11.30
CA ASN A 204 9.49 21.20 -11.52
C ASN A 204 9.12 21.59 -12.96
N ARG A 205 9.36 20.74 -13.99
CA ARG A 205 9.17 21.08 -15.41
C ARG A 205 7.88 20.57 -16.05
N SER A 206 7.19 19.61 -15.42
CA SER A 206 5.87 19.15 -15.84
C SER A 206 5.18 18.50 -14.66
N MET A 207 3.94 18.92 -14.40
CA MET A 207 2.98 18.26 -13.51
C MET A 207 3.10 18.49 -12.00
N SER A 208 2.09 19.18 -11.46
CA SER A 208 1.57 19.06 -10.09
C SER A 208 1.22 17.61 -9.66
N ASN A 209 1.35 16.61 -10.54
CA ASN A 209 0.80 15.26 -10.38
C ASN A 209 1.85 14.15 -10.27
N LEU A 210 3.15 14.48 -10.19
CA LEU A 210 4.23 13.48 -10.09
C LEU A 210 4.78 13.36 -8.65
N GLN A 211 3.94 12.95 -7.70
CA GLN A 211 4.38 12.40 -6.40
C GLN A 211 4.91 10.97 -6.58
N ILE A 212 5.97 10.78 -7.37
CA ILE A 212 6.55 9.44 -7.64
C ILE A 212 7.27 8.83 -6.42
N PHE A 213 7.50 9.58 -5.35
CA PHE A 213 8.21 9.08 -4.16
C PHE A 213 7.37 8.97 -2.90
N TYR A 214 6.08 9.29 -2.97
CA TYR A 214 5.18 9.08 -1.84
C TYR A 214 3.97 8.35 -2.38
N TYR A 215 4.01 7.02 -2.23
CA TYR A 215 2.87 6.10 -2.23
C TYR A 215 1.52 6.84 -2.29
N GLN A 216 0.82 6.62 -3.41
CA GLN A 216 -0.54 7.07 -3.72
C GLN A 216 -1.39 7.28 -2.45
N ARG A 217 -2.08 8.41 -2.31
CA ARG A 217 -2.68 8.86 -1.05
C ARG A 217 -4.21 9.04 -1.18
N CYS A 218 -5.02 8.61 -0.21
CA CYS A 218 -6.50 8.82 -0.14
C CYS A 218 -7.01 8.85 1.31
N VAL A 219 -8.29 9.17 1.40
CA VAL A 219 -9.20 9.05 2.54
C VAL A 219 -10.36 8.16 2.05
N MET A 220 -10.60 7.02 2.71
CA MET A 220 -11.71 6.14 2.34
C MET A 220 -12.97 6.52 3.14
N VAL A 221 -14.00 6.99 2.45
CA VAL A 221 -15.36 7.11 2.98
C VAL A 221 -16.30 6.28 2.12
N ARG A 222 -17.12 5.49 2.80
CA ARG A 222 -18.30 4.71 2.35
C ARG A 222 -18.02 3.21 2.11
N LEU A 223 -18.53 2.40 3.04
CA LEU A 223 -18.91 1.01 2.76
C LEU A 223 -20.41 0.85 2.96
N LEU A 224 -20.99 0.15 1.99
CA LEU A 224 -22.40 -0.12 1.77
C LEU A 224 -22.99 -0.99 2.87
N ASN A 225 -24.24 -0.68 3.20
CA ASN A 225 -25.26 -1.44 3.95
C ASN A 225 -24.86 -2.83 4.46
N ILE A 226 -24.86 -2.97 5.79
CA ILE A 226 -25.27 -4.18 6.50
C ILE A 226 -26.64 -3.90 7.10
#